data_AF-A0A0M0K6T8-F1
#
_entry.id   AF-A0A0M0K6T8-F1
#
_cell.length_a   1.000
_cell.length_b   1.000
_cell.length_c   1.000
_cell.angle_alpha   90.00
_cell.angle_beta   90.00
_cell.angle_gamma   90.00
#
_symmetry.space_group_name_H-M   'P 1'
#
loop_
_entity.id
_entity.type
_entity.pdbx_description
1 polymer ?
#
loop_
_entity_poly.entity_id
_entity_poly.type
_entity_poly.pdbx_seq_one_letter_code
_entity_poly.pdbx_strand_id
1 'polypeptide(L)'
;MAIGLVLRNGEPRYIFPTIDTYLDAAGKRWRNRGIFSVPLAKTWLHYGESPADNLRLSSFVIAPTLAEGDATAAPTAAAAPEAAGGTAASKASGRTWERFGQWEQCMDHQQVLDALDEAFAALDNLPDALSRTSLGQGFCFLIAPLPDKGAMLPETALRPGGRLRLLLSDLEDWGTDGNDGREPAWQYGDCELSMYTVPPGRDSPYLPTPYRELYEHKW
;
A
#
# COMPACT_ATOMS: atom_id res chain seq x y z
N MET A 1 2.45 -0.89 8.50
CA MET A 1 1.16 -1.34 7.92
C MET A 1 0.05 -0.46 8.46
N ALA A 2 -1.13 -0.48 7.86
CA ALA A 2 -2.26 0.34 8.30
C ALA A 2 -3.59 -0.39 8.10
N ILE A 3 -4.62 0.08 8.80
CA ILE A 3 -6.02 -0.17 8.45
C ILE A 3 -6.63 1.12 7.89
N GLY A 4 -7.61 0.96 7.01
CA GLY A 4 -8.45 2.03 6.53
C GLY A 4 -9.87 1.87 7.03
N LEU A 5 -10.52 3.00 7.34
CA LEU A 5 -11.93 3.09 7.67
C LEU A 5 -12.65 3.91 6.61
N VAL A 6 -13.77 3.39 6.13
CA VAL A 6 -14.71 4.15 5.30
C VAL A 6 -15.80 4.68 6.20
N LEU A 7 -15.82 5.99 6.35
CA LEU A 7 -16.82 6.71 7.12
C LEU A 7 -17.90 7.22 6.18
N ARG A 8 -19.18 7.04 6.53
CA ARG A 8 -20.31 7.69 5.88
C ARG A 8 -20.97 8.61 6.87
N ASN A 9 -20.93 9.91 6.60
CA ASN A 9 -21.44 10.94 7.50
C ASN A 9 -20.83 10.85 8.92
N GLY A 10 -19.51 10.61 9.00
CA GLY A 10 -18.78 10.47 10.26
C GLY A 10 -18.86 9.09 10.92
N GLU A 11 -19.77 8.20 10.49
CA GLU A 11 -19.91 6.86 11.07
C GLU A 11 -19.15 5.80 10.27
N PRO A 12 -18.44 4.86 10.92
CA PRO A 12 -17.76 3.76 10.24
C PRO A 12 -18.76 2.83 9.55
N ARG A 13 -18.46 2.49 8.29
CA ARG A 13 -19.24 1.53 7.48
C ARG A 13 -18.43 0.33 7.08
N TYR A 14 -17.16 0.55 6.76
CA TYR A 14 -16.25 -0.49 6.33
C TYR A 14 -14.87 -0.32 6.95
N ILE A 15 -14.17 -1.44 7.12
CA ILE A 15 -12.75 -1.51 7.48
C ILE A 15 -12.01 -2.31 6.41
N PHE A 16 -10.80 -1.90 6.08
CA PHE A 16 -10.00 -2.57 5.06
C PHE A 16 -8.50 -2.53 5.36
N PRO A 17 -7.72 -3.53 4.92
CA PRO A 17 -6.26 -3.51 5.06
C PRO A 17 -5.63 -2.51 4.07
N THR A 18 -4.57 -1.84 4.46
CA THR A 18 -3.83 -0.92 3.57
C THR A 18 -2.40 -0.67 4.06
N ILE A 19 -1.67 0.21 3.38
CA ILE A 19 -0.36 0.69 3.82
C ILE A 19 -0.36 2.22 3.92
N ASP A 20 0.24 2.73 5.00
CA ASP A 20 0.65 4.13 5.09
C ASP A 20 2.10 4.22 4.61
N THR A 21 2.37 5.14 3.67
CA THR A 21 3.71 5.35 3.12
C THR A 21 4.18 6.76 3.43
N TYR A 22 5.38 6.83 4.01
CA TYR A 22 6.00 8.10 4.38
C TYR A 22 7.50 8.06 4.16
N LEU A 23 8.09 9.24 4.01
CA LEU A 23 9.51 9.47 3.94
C LEU A 23 9.92 10.43 5.04
N ASP A 24 10.90 10.06 5.86
CA ASP A 24 11.52 10.97 6.80
C ASP A 24 12.73 11.63 6.10
N ALA A 25 12.61 12.93 5.79
CA ALA A 25 13.62 13.70 5.06
C ALA A 25 13.65 15.15 5.55
N ALA A 26 14.86 15.74 5.62
CA ALA A 26 15.07 17.12 6.08
C ALA A 26 14.50 17.41 7.49
N GLY A 27 14.55 16.42 8.40
CA GLY A 27 13.97 16.54 9.75
C GLY A 27 12.44 16.60 9.78
N LYS A 28 11.76 16.29 8.67
CA LYS A 28 10.30 16.27 8.53
C LYS A 28 9.83 14.91 8.05
N ARG A 29 8.62 14.53 8.45
CA ARG A 29 7.91 13.37 7.90
C ARG A 29 7.02 13.81 6.75
N TRP A 30 7.30 13.27 5.57
CA TRP A 30 6.54 13.49 4.35
C TRP A 30 5.67 12.28 4.09
N ARG A 31 4.35 12.41 4.31
CA ARG A 31 3.40 11.36 3.91
C ARG A 31 3.13 11.48 2.42
N ASN A 32 3.22 10.37 1.70
CA ASN A 32 2.86 10.35 0.30
C ASN A 32 1.33 10.49 0.18
N ARG A 33 0.86 11.72 -0.13
CA ARG A 33 -0.54 12.01 -0.47
C ARG A 33 -0.78 11.99 -1.97
N GLY A 34 0.14 11.40 -2.73
CA GLY A 34 0.12 11.32 -4.18
C GLY A 34 -1.23 10.81 -4.68
N ILE A 35 -1.90 11.72 -5.39
CA ILE A 35 -3.17 11.57 -6.10
C ILE A 35 -3.30 10.13 -6.66
N PHE A 36 -4.24 9.35 -6.10
CA PHE A 36 -4.61 7.96 -6.45
C PHE A 36 -3.80 6.77 -5.88
N SER A 37 -2.88 6.97 -4.93
CA SER A 37 -2.02 5.88 -4.44
C SER A 37 -2.35 5.34 -3.04
N VAL A 38 -3.58 5.50 -2.56
CA VAL A 38 -4.05 4.61 -1.47
C VAL A 38 -4.24 3.25 -2.11
N PRO A 39 -3.46 2.22 -1.74
CA PRO A 39 -3.80 0.88 -2.18
C PRO A 39 -5.12 0.53 -1.51
N LEU A 40 -6.16 0.59 -2.33
CA LEU A 40 -7.50 0.25 -1.92
C LEU A 40 -7.59 -1.27 -1.94
N ALA A 41 -8.10 -1.79 -0.83
CA ALA A 41 -8.38 -3.20 -0.72
C ALA A 41 -9.37 -3.62 -1.83
N LYS A 42 -9.09 -4.77 -2.42
CA LYS A 42 -9.96 -5.53 -3.32
C LYS A 42 -11.29 -5.88 -2.65
N THR A 43 -11.26 -6.24 -1.37
CA THR A 43 -12.46 -6.51 -0.56
C THR A 43 -12.42 -5.74 0.74
N TRP A 44 -13.58 -5.31 1.22
CA TRP A 44 -13.75 -4.57 2.47
C TRP A 44 -14.63 -5.38 3.41
N LEU A 45 -14.37 -5.28 4.71
CA LEU A 45 -15.22 -5.83 5.76
C LEU A 45 -16.25 -4.79 6.15
N HIS A 46 -17.51 -5.18 6.40
CA HIS A 46 -18.41 -4.24 7.06
C HIS A 46 -17.97 -4.06 8.51
N TYR A 47 -18.06 -2.83 8.98
CA TYR A 47 -17.73 -2.54 10.37
C TYR A 47 -18.73 -3.22 11.31
N GLY A 48 -18.22 -3.95 12.31
CA GLY A 48 -19.01 -4.67 13.31
C GLY A 48 -19.40 -6.10 12.94
N GLU A 49 -19.05 -6.59 11.75
CA GLU A 49 -19.26 -7.98 11.36
C GLU A 49 -18.38 -8.95 12.16
N SER A 50 -17.13 -8.55 12.42
CA SER A 50 -16.19 -9.28 13.27
C SER A 50 -15.90 -8.48 14.55
N PRO A 51 -15.75 -9.14 15.72
CA PRO A 51 -15.29 -8.49 16.94
C PRO A 51 -13.92 -7.83 16.74
N ALA A 52 -13.78 -6.57 17.17
CA ALA A 52 -12.57 -5.78 16.93
C ALA A 52 -11.31 -6.34 17.62
N ASP A 53 -11.50 -7.02 18.75
CA ASP A 53 -10.47 -7.74 19.52
C ASP A 53 -9.95 -9.01 18.83
N ASN A 54 -10.75 -9.56 17.90
CA ASN A 54 -10.35 -10.72 17.11
C ASN A 54 -9.73 -10.33 15.76
N LEU A 55 -9.92 -9.10 15.30
CA LEU A 55 -9.44 -8.65 14.00
C LEU A 55 -7.90 -8.55 13.95
N ARG A 56 -7.33 -9.19 12.93
CA ARG A 56 -5.88 -9.25 12.70
C ARG A 56 -5.54 -8.92 11.27
N LEU A 57 -4.39 -8.29 11.10
CA LEU A 57 -3.76 -8.06 9.82
C LEU A 57 -2.65 -9.09 9.58
N SER A 58 -2.80 -9.85 8.50
CA SER A 58 -1.83 -10.85 8.03
C SER A 58 -1.14 -10.35 6.78
N SER A 59 0.17 -10.57 6.65
CA SER A 59 0.96 -10.09 5.52
C SER A 59 1.71 -11.22 4.82
N PHE A 60 1.59 -11.25 3.50
CA PHE A 60 2.17 -12.27 2.64
C PHE A 60 2.94 -11.63 1.49
N VAL A 61 4.03 -12.27 1.08
CA VAL A 61 4.88 -11.81 -0.02
C VAL A 61 5.06 -12.91 -1.05
N ILE A 62 5.15 -12.52 -2.31
CA ILE A 62 5.82 -13.30 -3.35
C ILE A 62 7.11 -12.56 -3.66
N ALA A 63 8.24 -13.15 -3.28
CA ALA A 63 9.54 -12.59 -3.57
C ALA A 63 9.76 -12.51 -5.09
N PRO A 64 10.45 -11.48 -5.61
CA PRO A 64 10.81 -11.44 -7.01
C PRO A 64 11.68 -12.66 -7.32
N THR A 65 11.29 -13.45 -8.33
CA THR A 65 12.19 -14.43 -8.94
C THR A 65 13.30 -13.62 -9.60
N LEU A 66 14.49 -13.57 -8.99
CA LEU A 66 15.66 -13.01 -9.64
C LEU A 66 15.88 -13.84 -10.90
N ALA A 67 15.55 -13.29 -12.07
CA ALA A 67 15.98 -13.87 -13.32
C ALA A 67 17.51 -13.87 -13.29
N GLU A 68 18.13 -15.05 -13.25
CA GLU A 68 19.56 -15.21 -13.46
C GLU A 68 19.94 -14.59 -14.82
N GLY A 69 20.33 -13.32 -14.83
CA GLY A 69 20.67 -12.63 -16.07
C GLY A 69 20.88 -11.11 -16.00
N ASP A 70 20.29 -10.39 -15.04
CA ASP A 70 20.31 -8.91 -15.06
C ASP A 70 21.35 -8.25 -14.13
N ALA A 71 22.44 -8.94 -13.84
CA ALA A 71 23.54 -8.40 -13.03
C ALA A 71 24.45 -7.40 -13.77
N THR A 72 24.16 -7.04 -15.02
CA THR A 72 25.00 -6.11 -15.80
C THR A 72 24.16 -5.18 -16.69
N ALA A 73 23.47 -4.22 -16.10
CA ALA A 73 23.05 -3.02 -16.81
C ALA A 73 23.31 -1.80 -15.93
N ALA A 74 24.52 -1.25 -16.02
CA ALA A 74 24.79 0.09 -15.51
C ALA A 74 23.84 1.10 -16.20
N PRO A 75 23.37 2.13 -15.49
CA PRO A 75 22.48 3.13 -16.08
C PRO A 75 23.26 3.99 -17.07
N THR A 76 23.18 3.67 -18.37
CA THR A 76 23.66 4.57 -19.41
C THR A 76 22.67 5.72 -19.56
N ALA A 77 23.02 6.87 -18.98
CA ALA A 77 22.46 8.15 -19.37
C ALA A 77 22.80 8.40 -20.85
N ALA A 78 21.79 8.60 -21.69
CA ALA A 78 21.99 9.12 -23.04
C ALA A 78 20.81 9.99 -23.48
N ALA A 79 21.17 11.20 -23.88
CA ALA A 79 20.40 12.30 -24.40
C ALA A 79 19.38 11.92 -25.50
N ALA A 80 18.30 12.71 -25.57
CA ALA A 80 17.50 12.84 -26.79
C ALA A 80 18.36 13.38 -27.95
N PRO A 81 18.06 12.97 -29.20
CA PRO A 81 17.43 13.94 -30.09
C PRO A 81 16.26 13.36 -30.90
N GLU A 82 15.56 14.29 -31.55
CA GLU A 82 14.28 14.16 -32.25
C GLU A 82 14.25 13.24 -33.48
N ALA A 83 13.04 12.73 -33.74
CA ALA A 83 12.38 12.50 -35.03
C ALA A 83 13.16 11.82 -36.18
N ALA A 84 12.81 10.55 -36.43
CA ALA A 84 12.64 10.03 -37.79
C ALA A 84 11.68 8.82 -37.77
N GLY A 85 10.67 8.88 -38.65
CA GLY A 85 9.62 7.88 -38.77
C GLY A 85 10.16 6.48 -39.11
N GLY A 86 9.68 5.51 -38.36
CA GLY A 86 9.85 4.09 -38.64
C GLY A 86 8.98 3.32 -37.66
N THR A 87 8.00 2.60 -38.18
CA THR A 87 7.17 1.62 -37.45
C THR A 87 8.04 0.45 -36.99
N ALA A 88 8.91 0.70 -36.02
CA ALA A 88 9.52 -0.34 -35.22
C ALA A 88 8.45 -0.79 -34.23
N ALA A 89 7.87 -1.97 -34.48
CA ALA A 89 7.11 -2.67 -33.47
C ALA A 89 7.96 -2.69 -32.20
N SER A 90 7.53 -1.90 -31.21
CA SER A 90 8.05 -1.95 -29.86
C SER A 90 7.96 -3.42 -29.47
N LYS A 91 9.10 -4.10 -29.44
CA LYS A 91 9.27 -5.28 -28.60
C LYS A 91 9.16 -4.76 -27.18
N ALA A 92 7.92 -4.46 -26.77
CA ALA A 92 7.51 -4.56 -25.39
C ALA A 92 8.01 -5.93 -24.99
N SER A 93 9.08 -5.96 -24.19
CA SER A 93 9.52 -7.17 -23.54
C SER A 93 8.30 -7.65 -22.79
N GLY A 94 7.63 -8.64 -23.38
CA GLY A 94 6.55 -9.35 -22.75
C GLY A 94 7.20 -9.99 -21.54
N ARG A 95 7.16 -9.29 -20.41
CA ARG A 95 7.37 -9.89 -19.11
C ARG A 95 6.26 -10.91 -19.02
N THR A 96 6.60 -12.15 -19.33
CA THR A 96 5.74 -13.31 -19.09
C THR A 96 5.48 -13.31 -17.60
N TRP A 97 4.31 -12.82 -17.20
CA TRP A 97 3.79 -12.81 -15.82
C TRP A 97 3.47 -14.23 -15.31
N GLU A 98 4.06 -15.26 -15.92
CA GLU A 98 3.70 -16.66 -15.80
C GLU A 98 4.75 -17.41 -14.99
N ARG A 99 4.80 -17.11 -13.68
CA ARG A 99 5.26 -17.96 -12.56
C ARG A 99 5.46 -17.05 -11.34
N PHE A 100 4.36 -16.50 -10.84
CA PHE A 100 4.42 -15.95 -9.49
C PHE A 100 4.62 -17.12 -8.52
N GLY A 101 5.58 -16.98 -7.61
CA GLY A 101 5.88 -17.98 -6.58
C GLY A 101 4.72 -18.19 -5.61
N GLN A 102 4.89 -19.08 -4.63
CA GLN A 102 3.91 -19.25 -3.56
C GLN A 102 3.92 -18.03 -2.63
N TRP A 103 2.75 -17.69 -2.08
CA TRP A 103 2.64 -16.69 -1.04
C TRP A 103 3.30 -17.20 0.24
N GLU A 104 4.22 -16.43 0.79
CA GLU A 104 4.89 -16.71 2.05
C GLU A 104 4.50 -15.65 3.07
N GLN A 105 4.14 -16.08 4.28
CA GLN A 105 3.88 -15.15 5.37
C GLN A 105 5.19 -14.41 5.70
N CYS A 106 5.16 -13.08 5.67
CA CYS A 106 6.37 -12.27 5.88
C CYS A 106 6.46 -11.66 7.28
N MET A 107 5.39 -11.69 8.06
CA MET A 107 5.33 -11.20 9.45
C MET A 107 4.28 -11.96 10.25
N ASP A 108 4.42 -11.95 11.58
CA ASP A 108 3.39 -12.43 12.49
C ASP A 108 2.09 -11.61 12.35
N HIS A 109 0.96 -12.22 12.68
CA HIS A 109 -0.35 -11.55 12.65
C HIS A 109 -0.36 -10.35 13.60
N GLN A 110 -0.80 -9.20 13.10
CA GLN A 110 -0.83 -7.97 13.88
C GLN A 110 -2.25 -7.67 14.34
N GLN A 111 -2.41 -7.40 15.64
CA GLN A 111 -3.68 -6.92 16.18
C GLN A 111 -3.97 -5.50 15.66
N VAL A 112 -5.24 -5.21 15.39
CA VAL A 112 -5.64 -3.89 14.86
C VAL A 112 -6.47 -3.06 15.84
N LEU A 113 -6.82 -3.61 17.01
CA LEU A 113 -7.66 -2.96 18.00
C LEU A 113 -7.11 -1.60 18.44
N ASP A 114 -5.82 -1.52 18.79
CA ASP A 114 -5.21 -0.25 19.22
C ASP A 114 -5.29 0.82 18.11
N ALA A 115 -5.10 0.42 16.85
CA ALA A 115 -5.22 1.34 15.72
C ALA A 115 -6.67 1.81 15.49
N LEU A 116 -7.65 0.94 15.76
CA LEU A 116 -9.08 1.29 15.74
C LEU A 116 -9.43 2.26 16.86
N ASP A 117 -8.99 1.99 18.08
CA ASP A 117 -9.24 2.83 19.26
C ASP A 117 -8.61 4.22 19.08
N GLU A 118 -7.37 4.30 18.57
CA GLU A 118 -6.73 5.56 18.23
C GLU A 118 -7.50 6.32 17.13
N ALA A 119 -8.01 5.61 16.12
CA ALA A 119 -8.79 6.21 15.05
C ALA A 119 -10.11 6.80 15.56
N PHE A 120 -10.82 6.09 16.43
CA PHE A 120 -12.07 6.59 17.03
C PHE A 120 -11.82 7.71 18.01
N ALA A 121 -10.80 7.61 18.85
CA ALA A 121 -10.39 8.72 19.72
C ALA A 121 -10.05 9.98 18.89
N ALA A 122 -9.40 9.83 17.73
CA ALA A 122 -9.13 10.95 16.83
C ALA A 122 -10.41 11.54 16.23
N LEU A 123 -11.40 10.70 15.88
CA LEU A 123 -12.70 11.14 15.38
C LEU A 123 -13.52 11.89 16.45
N ASP A 124 -13.49 11.42 17.69
CA ASP A 124 -14.19 12.05 18.82
C ASP A 124 -13.59 13.43 19.18
N ASN A 125 -12.30 13.62 18.92
CA ASN A 125 -11.56 14.84 19.22
C ASN A 125 -11.38 15.77 17.99
N LEU A 126 -12.20 15.62 16.95
CA LEU A 126 -12.10 16.45 15.77
C LEU A 126 -12.40 17.93 16.06
N PRO A 127 -11.63 18.87 15.48
CA PRO A 127 -11.98 20.28 15.52
C PRO A 127 -13.39 20.53 14.99
N ASP A 128 -14.14 21.42 15.64
CA ASP A 128 -15.53 21.76 15.28
C ASP A 128 -15.74 22.11 13.79
N ALA A 129 -14.72 22.71 13.17
CA ALA A 129 -14.73 23.03 11.75
C ALA A 129 -14.83 21.77 10.86
N LEU A 130 -14.16 20.68 11.24
CA LEU A 130 -14.14 19.40 10.51
C LEU A 130 -15.33 18.52 10.84
N SER A 131 -15.81 18.54 12.10
CA SER A 131 -16.95 17.72 12.54
C SER A 131 -18.26 18.12 11.87
N ARG A 132 -18.48 19.41 11.59
CA ARG A 132 -19.76 19.94 11.06
C ARG A 132 -19.85 20.07 9.54
N THR A 133 -18.73 20.13 8.81
CA THR A 133 -18.74 20.49 7.37
C THR A 133 -18.11 19.48 6.43
N SER A 134 -17.10 18.71 6.87
CA SER A 134 -16.26 17.91 5.97
C SER A 134 -16.46 16.40 6.12
N LEU A 135 -16.80 15.93 7.32
CA LEU A 135 -17.08 14.51 7.61
C LEU A 135 -18.58 14.19 7.66
N GLY A 136 -19.42 15.19 7.96
CA GLY A 136 -20.85 15.01 8.20
C GLY A 136 -21.70 14.73 6.94
N GLN A 137 -21.16 14.91 5.74
CA GLN A 137 -21.83 14.58 4.48
C GLN A 137 -20.90 13.86 3.51
N GLY A 138 -21.30 12.66 3.09
CA GLY A 138 -20.61 11.88 2.07
C GLY A 138 -19.71 10.78 2.66
N PHE A 139 -18.68 10.42 1.91
CA PHE A 139 -17.72 9.38 2.27
C PHE A 139 -16.37 9.99 2.59
N CYS A 140 -15.76 9.53 3.68
CA CYS A 140 -14.39 9.86 4.04
C CYS A 140 -13.59 8.58 4.26
N PHE A 141 -12.30 8.61 3.91
CA PHE A 141 -11.37 7.53 4.19
C PHE A 141 -10.41 8.00 5.29
N LEU A 142 -10.39 7.27 6.40
CA LEU A 142 -9.42 7.47 7.46
C LEU A 142 -8.40 6.33 7.40
N ILE A 143 -7.11 6.67 7.39
CA ILE A 143 -6.02 5.69 7.44
C ILE A 143 -5.41 5.75 8.83
N ALA A 144 -5.45 4.63 9.54
CA ALA A 144 -4.88 4.45 10.86
C ALA A 144 -3.66 3.52 10.76
N PRO A 145 -2.43 4.06 10.85
CA PRO A 145 -1.23 3.25 10.94
C PRO A 145 -1.29 2.35 12.18
N LEU A 146 -0.78 1.13 12.07
CA LEU A 146 -0.61 0.28 13.24
C LEU A 146 0.49 0.88 14.15
N PRO A 147 0.28 0.99 15.47
CA PRO A 147 1.20 1.69 16.37
C PRO A 147 2.50 0.91 16.66
N ASP A 148 2.51 -0.40 16.41
CA ASP A 148 3.66 -1.26 16.69
C ASP A 148 4.82 -1.03 15.70
N LYS A 149 6.05 -0.90 16.22
CA LYS A 149 7.27 -0.96 15.39
C LYS A 149 7.38 -2.30 14.66
N GLY A 150 6.82 -3.36 15.25
CA GLY A 150 6.63 -4.66 14.64
C GLY A 150 5.70 -4.66 13.43
N ALA A 151 4.96 -3.57 13.15
CA ALA A 151 4.10 -3.46 11.98
C ALA A 151 4.80 -2.84 10.75
N MET A 152 6.11 -2.58 10.81
CA MET A 152 6.90 -2.19 9.63
C MET A 152 7.17 -3.41 8.74
N LEU A 153 6.81 -3.30 7.46
CA LEU A 153 7.05 -4.36 6.49
C LEU A 153 8.56 -4.60 6.34
N PRO A 154 9.02 -5.87 6.27
CA PRO A 154 10.42 -6.17 6.04
C PRO A 154 10.85 -5.72 4.64
N GLU A 155 12.12 -5.38 4.47
CA GLU A 155 12.65 -4.93 3.17
C GLU A 155 12.42 -5.94 2.04
N THR A 156 12.39 -7.24 2.37
CA THR A 156 12.09 -8.33 1.44
C THR A 156 10.70 -8.19 0.81
N ALA A 157 9.71 -7.69 1.56
CA ALA A 157 8.35 -7.45 1.09
C ALA A 157 8.23 -6.24 0.16
N LEU A 158 9.24 -5.36 0.13
CA LEU A 158 9.25 -4.12 -0.63
C LEU A 158 10.19 -4.19 -1.85
N ARG A 159 10.72 -5.38 -2.17
CA ARG A 159 11.65 -5.55 -3.29
C ARG A 159 10.94 -5.33 -4.63
N PRO A 160 11.58 -4.62 -5.58
CA PRO A 160 11.01 -4.42 -6.92
C PRO A 160 10.77 -5.77 -7.62
N GLY A 161 9.63 -5.90 -8.29
CA GLY A 161 9.19 -7.14 -8.92
C GLY A 161 8.51 -8.14 -7.97
N GLY A 162 8.50 -7.87 -6.66
CA GLY A 162 7.72 -8.63 -5.68
C GLY A 162 6.24 -8.24 -5.65
N ARG A 163 5.44 -9.09 -5.01
CA ARG A 163 4.03 -8.79 -4.66
C ARG A 163 3.85 -8.87 -3.15
N LEU A 164 3.00 -7.99 -2.63
CA LEU A 164 2.59 -7.94 -1.23
C LEU A 164 1.08 -8.11 -1.16
N ARG A 165 0.61 -8.92 -0.22
CA ARG A 165 -0.81 -9.08 0.09
C ARG A 165 -1.03 -8.87 1.58
N LEU A 166 -2.05 -8.11 1.92
CA LEU A 166 -2.50 -7.86 3.27
C LEU A 166 -3.93 -8.37 3.41
N LEU A 167 -4.17 -9.21 4.41
CA LEU A 167 -5.48 -9.76 4.72
C LEU A 167 -5.92 -9.28 6.10
N LEU A 168 -7.14 -8.76 6.19
CA LEU A 168 -7.78 -8.37 7.44
C LEU A 168 -8.93 -9.34 7.74
N SER A 169 -8.93 -9.96 8.92
CA SER A 169 -10.00 -10.87 9.35
C SER A 169 -9.90 -11.23 10.83
N ASP A 170 -10.89 -11.95 11.34
CA ASP A 170 -10.91 -12.58 12.66
C ASP A 170 -10.37 -14.02 12.71
N LEU A 171 -9.92 -14.58 11.58
CA LEU A 171 -9.30 -15.90 11.54
C LEU A 171 -7.91 -15.90 12.18
N GLU A 172 -7.65 -16.89 13.04
CA GLU A 172 -6.36 -17.05 13.72
C GLU A 172 -5.24 -17.51 12.79
N ASP A 173 -5.56 -18.35 11.80
CA ASP A 173 -4.62 -18.84 10.80
C ASP A 173 -5.31 -18.87 9.42
N TRP A 174 -4.67 -18.22 8.46
CA TRP A 174 -5.11 -18.21 7.06
C TRP A 174 -4.53 -19.37 6.25
N GLY A 175 -3.54 -20.07 6.80
CA GLY A 175 -2.66 -20.97 6.07
C GLY A 175 -1.84 -20.25 4.98
N THR A 176 -1.00 -21.02 4.28
CA THR A 176 -0.37 -20.61 3.01
C THR A 176 -1.35 -20.68 1.83
N ASP A 177 -2.54 -21.22 2.05
CA ASP A 177 -3.51 -21.63 1.04
C ASP A 177 -4.45 -20.49 0.60
N GLY A 178 -3.92 -19.26 0.51
CA GLY A 178 -4.56 -18.18 -0.24
C GLY A 178 -4.63 -18.43 -1.75
N ASN A 179 -4.40 -19.68 -2.20
CA ASN A 179 -4.11 -20.11 -3.56
C ASN A 179 -5.22 -20.97 -4.20
N ASP A 180 -6.27 -21.34 -3.46
CA ASP A 180 -7.23 -22.35 -3.94
C ASP A 180 -8.25 -21.85 -4.97
N GLY A 181 -8.18 -20.58 -5.38
CA GLY A 181 -9.06 -20.01 -6.42
C GLY A 181 -10.57 -20.06 -6.09
N ARG A 182 -10.92 -20.56 -4.90
CA ARG A 182 -12.25 -20.51 -4.31
C ARG A 182 -12.29 -19.25 -3.45
N GLU A 183 -13.23 -18.35 -3.72
CA GLU A 183 -13.52 -17.27 -2.80
C GLU A 183 -13.84 -17.91 -1.43
N PRO A 184 -13.08 -17.58 -0.37
CA PRO A 184 -13.39 -18.06 0.95
C PRO A 184 -14.83 -17.65 1.30
N ALA A 185 -15.61 -18.56 1.90
CA ALA A 185 -16.94 -18.23 2.41
C ALA A 185 -16.92 -17.28 3.62
N TRP A 186 -15.74 -16.81 4.02
CA TRP A 186 -15.50 -15.97 5.17
C TRP A 186 -15.48 -14.49 4.78
N GLN A 187 -15.79 -13.63 5.73
CA GLN A 187 -15.71 -12.18 5.55
C GLN A 187 -14.26 -11.75 5.79
N TYR A 188 -13.64 -11.08 4.82
CA TYR A 188 -12.27 -10.58 4.95
C TYR A 188 -12.04 -9.34 4.09
N GLY A 189 -11.09 -8.53 4.51
CA GLY A 189 -10.52 -7.46 3.70
C GLY A 189 -9.23 -7.93 3.04
N ASP A 190 -9.01 -7.56 1.78
CA ASP A 190 -7.85 -8.01 0.99
C ASP A 190 -7.23 -6.86 0.23
N CYS A 191 -5.96 -6.57 0.44
CA CYS A 191 -5.21 -5.56 -0.28
C CYS A 191 -3.98 -6.19 -0.92
N GLU A 192 -3.93 -6.17 -2.25
CA GLU A 192 -2.79 -6.68 -3.00
C GLU A 192 -2.05 -5.55 -3.72
N LEU A 193 -0.73 -5.66 -3.72
CA LEU A 193 0.21 -4.63 -4.12
C LEU A 193 1.30 -5.26 -4.98
N SER A 194 1.58 -4.66 -6.13
CA SER A 194 2.73 -5.02 -6.96
C SER A 194 3.81 -3.95 -6.85
N MET A 195 5.04 -4.36 -6.56
CA MET A 195 6.15 -3.44 -6.32
C MET A 195 6.89 -3.14 -7.63
N TYR A 196 6.94 -1.86 -7.99
CA TYR A 196 7.66 -1.36 -9.16
C TYR A 196 8.58 -0.22 -8.76
N THR A 197 9.74 -0.14 -9.40
CA THR A 197 10.63 1.03 -9.29
C THR A 197 10.56 1.86 -10.55
N VAL A 198 10.56 3.17 -10.36
CA VAL A 198 10.72 4.15 -11.43
C VAL A 198 11.98 4.98 -11.16
N PRO A 199 12.66 5.49 -12.19
CA PRO A 199 13.77 6.43 -12.00
C PRO A 199 13.35 7.66 -11.20
N PRO A 200 14.26 8.29 -10.45
CA PRO A 200 13.95 9.48 -9.66
C PRO A 200 13.47 10.62 -10.57
N GLY A 201 12.32 11.21 -10.23
CA GLY A 201 11.69 12.28 -11.00
C GLY A 201 12.32 13.67 -10.83
N ARG A 202 13.55 13.76 -10.32
CA ARG A 202 14.23 15.04 -9.99
C ARG A 202 14.25 16.00 -11.19
N ASP A 203 14.55 15.47 -12.36
CA ASP A 203 14.67 16.25 -13.60
C ASP A 203 13.36 16.27 -14.40
N SER A 204 12.26 15.75 -13.82
CA SER A 204 10.95 15.76 -14.47
C SER A 204 10.44 17.20 -14.62
N PRO A 205 10.08 17.65 -15.83
CA PRO A 205 9.48 18.97 -16.01
C PRO A 205 8.11 19.10 -15.31
N TYR A 206 7.52 17.98 -14.90
CA TYR A 206 6.24 17.91 -14.20
C TYR A 206 6.39 17.80 -12.67
N LEU A 207 7.61 17.90 -12.11
CA LEU A 207 7.83 17.83 -10.66
C LEU A 207 7.09 18.97 -9.94
N PRO A 208 6.06 18.68 -9.12
CA PRO A 208 5.33 19.72 -8.40
C PRO A 208 6.24 20.43 -7.40
N THR A 209 6.12 21.75 -7.30
CA THR A 209 6.95 22.60 -6.43
C THR A 209 7.09 22.08 -4.98
N PRO A 210 6.03 21.60 -4.30
CA PRO A 210 6.16 21.10 -2.92
C PRO A 210 7.10 19.90 -2.76
N TYR A 211 7.34 19.13 -3.83
CA TYR A 211 8.23 17.95 -3.78
C TYR A 211 9.68 18.28 -4.14
N ARG A 212 10.01 19.52 -4.56
CA ARG A 212 11.39 19.88 -4.97
C ARG A 212 12.39 19.73 -3.83
N GLU A 213 12.02 20.15 -2.61
CA GLU A 213 12.85 20.00 -1.40
C GLU A 213 13.30 18.53 -1.22
N LEU A 214 12.41 17.57 -1.49
CA LEU A 214 12.68 16.13 -1.41
C LEU A 214 13.85 15.67 -2.30
N TYR A 215 13.96 16.26 -3.49
CA TYR A 215 14.93 15.85 -4.53
C TYR A 215 16.20 16.70 -4.55
N GLU A 216 16.22 17.84 -3.86
CA GLU A 216 17.37 18.75 -3.77
C GLU A 216 18.32 18.38 -2.62
N HIS A 217 17.83 17.64 -1.61
CA HIS A 217 18.70 17.06 -0.58
C HIS A 217 19.57 15.95 -1.18
N LYS A 218 20.90 16.09 -1.04
CA LYS A 218 21.84 14.99 -1.26
C LYS A 218 21.75 14.04 -0.06
N TRP A 219 21.42 12.79 -0.35
CA TRP A 219 21.39 11.68 0.60
C TRP A 219 22.80 11.11 0.74
#